data_AF-A0A2K8MLX0-F1
#
_entry.id   AF-A0A2K8MLX0-F1
#
_cell.length_a   1.000
_cell.length_b   1.000
_cell.length_c   1.000
_cell.angle_alpha   90.00
_cell.angle_beta   90.00
_cell.angle_gamma   90.00
#
_symmetry.space_group_name_H-M   'P 1'
#
loop_
_entity.id
_entity.type
_entity.pdbx_description
1 polymer ?
#
loop_
_entity_poly.entity_id
_entity_poly.type
_entity_poly.pdbx_seq_one_letter_code
_entity_poly.pdbx_strand_id
1 'polypeptide(L)'
;MNWTAISAVSGLVQSVVVVASLWYVIVQLRQNTKAMIASSFQEILEADIGIISDYMQQGVDPHFIGDDIALTPEAERMFLWQVVKLIKIREYAWHQFRTGTLDGESWETLTAALPTIFATRRARAVLDFYTGNQDFMLFMRKQLADLP
;
A
#
# COMPACT_ATOMS: atom_id res chain seq x y z
N MET A 1 -53.25 35.05 -12.28
CA MET A 1 -52.13 34.09 -12.23
C MET A 1 -52.06 33.52 -10.82
N ASN A 2 -52.20 32.20 -10.66
CA ASN A 2 -52.25 31.57 -9.34
C ASN A 2 -50.82 31.34 -8.83
N TRP A 3 -50.24 32.38 -8.22
CA TRP A 3 -48.88 32.40 -7.70
C TRP A 3 -48.59 31.27 -6.69
N THR A 4 -49.62 30.84 -5.97
CA THR A 4 -49.55 29.72 -5.01
C THR A 4 -49.32 28.38 -5.72
N ALA A 5 -50.02 28.14 -6.83
CA ALA A 5 -49.83 26.93 -7.63
C ALA A 5 -48.44 26.88 -8.29
N ILE A 6 -47.95 28.01 -8.79
CA ILE A 6 -46.60 28.15 -9.37
C ILE A 6 -45.53 27.89 -8.29
N SER A 7 -45.70 28.44 -7.09
CA SER A 7 -44.80 28.24 -5.96
C SER A 7 -44.75 26.77 -5.53
N ALA A 8 -45.90 26.10 -5.42
CA ALA A 8 -45.97 24.68 -5.07
C ALA A 8 -45.29 23.78 -6.10
N VAL A 9 -45.50 24.03 -7.40
CA VAL A 9 -44.83 23.29 -8.48
C VAL A 9 -43.31 23.54 -8.47
N SER A 10 -42.88 24.78 -8.26
CA SER A 10 -41.45 25.13 -8.12
C SER A 10 -40.80 24.39 -6.95
N GLY A 11 -41.46 24.32 -5.80
CA GLY A 11 -40.97 23.59 -4.63
C GLY A 11 -40.83 22.08 -4.86
N LEU A 12 -41.77 21.47 -5.58
CA LEU A 12 -41.68 20.05 -5.99
C LEU A 12 -40.52 19.80 -6.96
N VAL A 13 -40.33 20.69 -7.94
CA VAL A 13 -39.20 20.57 -8.88
C VAL A 13 -37.88 20.73 -8.13
N GLN A 14 -37.77 21.70 -7.21
CA GLN A 14 -36.58 21.89 -6.39
C GLN A 14 -36.27 20.65 -5.54
N SER A 15 -37.26 20.06 -4.88
CA SER A 15 -37.02 18.87 -4.04
C SER A 15 -36.55 17.67 -4.88
N VAL A 16 -37.14 17.46 -6.06
CA VAL A 16 -36.70 16.42 -7.00
C VAL A 16 -35.27 16.66 -7.46
N VAL A 17 -34.91 17.90 -7.81
CA VAL A 17 -33.54 18.26 -8.22
C VAL A 17 -32.55 18.02 -7.10
N VAL A 18 -32.88 18.35 -5.86
CA VAL A 18 -32.01 18.10 -4.69
C VAL A 18 -31.79 16.60 -4.49
N VAL A 19 -32.85 15.79 -4.54
CA VAL A 19 -32.76 14.33 -4.39
C VAL A 19 -31.91 13.72 -5.51
N ALA A 20 -32.14 14.14 -6.76
CA ALA A 20 -31.36 13.67 -7.91
C ALA A 20 -29.87 14.07 -7.78
N SER A 21 -29.58 15.27 -7.28
CA SER A 21 -28.21 15.75 -7.05
C SER A 21 -27.50 14.94 -5.96
N LEU A 22 -28.18 14.64 -4.85
CA LEU A 22 -27.63 13.79 -3.79
C LEU A 22 -27.34 12.37 -4.30
N TRP A 23 -28.26 11.81 -5.08
CA TRP A 23 -28.06 10.50 -5.72
C TRP A 23 -26.84 10.50 -6.64
N TYR A 24 -26.71 11.52 -7.47
CA TYR A 24 -25.55 11.70 -8.36
C TYR A 24 -24.25 11.75 -7.57
N VAL A 25 -24.18 12.53 -6.49
CA VAL A 25 -22.99 12.63 -5.62
C VAL A 25 -22.66 11.28 -4.99
N ILE A 26 -23.66 10.51 -4.52
CA ILE A 26 -23.43 9.18 -3.96
C ILE A 26 -22.81 8.24 -5.00
N VAL A 27 -23.34 8.24 -6.24
CA VAL A 27 -22.80 7.41 -7.33
C VAL A 27 -21.38 7.87 -7.69
N GLN A 28 -21.16 9.17 -7.81
CA GLN A 28 -19.87 9.77 -8.11
C GLN A 28 -18.81 9.40 -7.06
N LEU A 29 -19.15 9.51 -5.76
CA LEU A 29 -18.28 9.11 -4.67
C LEU A 29 -17.89 7.63 -4.78
N ARG A 30 -18.86 6.74 -5.04
CA ARG A 30 -18.57 5.30 -5.21
C ARG A 30 -17.63 5.02 -6.37
N GLN A 31 -17.80 5.71 -7.49
CA GLN A 31 -16.92 5.56 -8.66
C GLN A 31 -15.51 6.08 -8.37
N ASN A 32 -15.41 7.27 -7.78
CA ASN A 32 -14.13 7.86 -7.39
C ASN A 32 -13.38 7.01 -6.38
N THR A 33 -14.08 6.45 -5.38
CA THR A 33 -13.48 5.53 -4.42
C THR A 33 -12.91 4.29 -5.11
N LYS A 34 -13.67 3.66 -6.02
CA LYS A 34 -13.17 2.48 -6.77
C LYS A 34 -11.94 2.80 -7.61
N ALA A 35 -11.93 3.95 -8.29
CA ALA A 35 -10.80 4.40 -9.09
C ALA A 35 -9.56 4.67 -8.23
N MET A 36 -9.74 5.33 -7.08
CA MET A 36 -8.66 5.59 -6.12
C MET A 36 -8.04 4.30 -5.58
N ILE A 37 -8.88 3.32 -5.19
CA ILE A 37 -8.42 2.01 -4.71
C ILE A 37 -7.58 1.31 -5.78
N ALA A 38 -8.07 1.25 -7.02
CA ALA A 38 -7.36 0.62 -8.12
C ALA A 38 -6.02 1.32 -8.41
N SER A 39 -5.98 2.65 -8.37
CA SER A 39 -4.76 3.45 -8.55
C SER A 39 -3.73 3.16 -7.47
N SER A 40 -4.13 3.18 -6.19
CA SER A 40 -3.21 2.90 -5.08
C SER A 40 -2.65 1.48 -5.13
N PHE A 41 -3.46 0.49 -5.52
CA PHE A 41 -2.97 -0.87 -5.72
C PHE A 41 -1.99 -0.97 -6.88
N GLN A 42 -2.29 -0.29 -8.00
CA GLN A 42 -1.40 -0.27 -9.16
C GLN A 42 -0.05 0.38 -8.85
N GLU A 43 0.00 1.45 -8.05
CA GLU A 43 1.24 2.06 -7.59
C GLU A 43 2.10 1.10 -6.76
N ILE A 44 1.49 0.36 -5.83
CA ILE A 44 2.19 -0.64 -5.01
C ILE A 44 2.73 -1.76 -5.91
N LEU A 45 1.91 -2.25 -6.84
CA LEU A 45 2.29 -3.32 -7.76
C LEU A 45 3.43 -2.89 -8.69
N GLU A 46 3.39 -1.66 -9.21
CA GLU A 46 4.46 -1.12 -10.05
C GLU A 46 5.77 -0.99 -9.26
N ALA A 47 5.70 -0.56 -8.00
CA ALA A 47 6.87 -0.50 -7.12
C ALA A 47 7.48 -1.90 -6.86
N ASP A 48 6.65 -2.91 -6.61
CA ASP A 48 7.09 -4.29 -6.41
C ASP A 48 7.66 -4.92 -7.69
N ILE A 49 7.00 -4.74 -8.84
CA ILE A 49 7.51 -5.20 -10.15
C ILE A 49 8.84 -4.50 -10.47
N GLY A 50 8.97 -3.22 -10.14
CA GLY A 50 10.22 -2.48 -10.31
C GLY A 50 11.38 -3.16 -9.56
N ILE A 51 11.15 -3.58 -8.32
CA ILE A 51 12.16 -4.32 -7.54
C ILE A 51 12.47 -5.69 -8.15
N ILE A 52 11.46 -6.45 -8.57
CA ILE A 52 11.66 -7.74 -9.22
C ILE A 52 12.48 -7.57 -10.50
N SER A 53 12.17 -6.56 -11.30
CA SER A 53 12.91 -6.23 -12.52
C SER A 53 14.36 -5.85 -12.22
N ASP A 54 14.60 -5.05 -11.17
CA ASP A 54 15.96 -4.71 -10.72
C ASP A 54 16.76 -5.98 -10.42
N TYR A 55 16.18 -6.96 -9.70
CA TYR A 55 16.81 -8.26 -9.44
C TYR A 55 17.01 -9.10 -10.70
N MET A 56 16.05 -9.14 -11.62
CA MET A 56 16.17 -9.93 -12.84
C MET A 56 17.25 -9.39 -13.78
N GLN A 57 17.42 -8.08 -13.85
CA GLN A 57 18.39 -7.43 -14.73
C GLN A 57 19.81 -7.43 -14.15
N GLN A 58 19.94 -7.27 -12.84
CA GLN A 58 21.24 -7.17 -12.15
C GLN A 58 21.70 -8.52 -11.56
N GLY A 59 20.85 -9.55 -11.66
CA GLY A 59 21.00 -10.83 -10.95
C GLY A 59 20.43 -10.74 -9.53
N VAL A 60 19.91 -11.86 -9.02
CA VAL A 60 19.55 -11.96 -7.60
C VAL A 60 20.84 -11.75 -6.83
N ASP A 61 20.91 -10.66 -6.07
CA ASP A 61 22.03 -10.41 -5.19
C ASP A 61 22.15 -11.64 -4.25
N PRO A 62 23.23 -12.46 -4.36
CA PRO A 62 23.34 -13.71 -3.63
C PRO A 62 23.20 -13.50 -2.12
N HIS A 63 23.46 -12.29 -1.63
CA HIS A 63 23.41 -11.92 -0.24
C HIS A 63 21.97 -11.89 0.35
N PHE A 64 20.92 -12.03 -0.47
CA PHE A 64 19.55 -12.35 -0.01
C PHE A 64 19.34 -13.85 0.26
N ILE A 65 20.28 -14.72 -0.16
CA ILE A 65 20.12 -16.17 -0.13
C ILE A 65 20.67 -16.77 1.17
N GLY A 66 21.68 -16.15 1.80
CA GLY A 66 22.30 -16.69 3.01
C GLY A 66 23.10 -15.67 3.83
N ASP A 67 23.11 -15.87 5.15
CA ASP A 67 23.90 -15.06 6.09
C ASP A 67 25.42 -15.34 6.00
N ASP A 68 25.81 -16.47 5.42
CA ASP A 68 27.19 -16.98 5.33
C ASP A 68 28.02 -16.30 4.22
N ILE A 69 27.37 -15.53 3.34
CA ILE A 69 28.04 -14.85 2.24
C ILE A 69 28.62 -13.52 2.71
N ALA A 70 29.93 -13.34 2.54
CA ALA A 70 30.65 -12.11 2.88
C ALA A 70 30.41 -11.00 1.83
N LEU A 71 30.02 -9.82 2.31
CA LEU A 71 29.76 -8.64 1.48
C LEU A 71 31.00 -7.76 1.37
N THR A 72 31.20 -7.13 0.21
CA THR A 72 32.02 -5.92 0.14
C THR A 72 31.27 -4.76 0.80
N PRO A 73 31.97 -3.70 1.27
CA PRO A 73 31.31 -2.53 1.83
C PRO A 73 30.27 -1.88 0.89
N GLU A 74 30.54 -1.90 -0.42
CA GLU A 74 29.62 -1.40 -1.44
C GLU A 74 28.37 -2.26 -1.55
N ALA A 75 28.53 -3.60 -1.61
CA ALA A 75 27.43 -4.53 -1.67
C ALA A 75 26.56 -4.46 -0.41
N GLU A 76 27.17 -4.29 0.77
CA GLU A 76 26.44 -4.14 2.03
C GLU A 76 25.57 -2.88 2.04
N ARG A 77 26.08 -1.78 1.48
CA ARG A 77 25.30 -0.55 1.33
C ARG A 77 24.17 -0.71 0.32
N MET A 78 24.39 -1.39 -0.80
CA MET A 78 23.34 -1.67 -1.78
C MET A 78 22.23 -2.54 -1.19
N PHE A 79 22.60 -3.62 -0.51
CA PHE A 79 21.68 -4.51 0.19
C PHE A 79 20.83 -3.75 1.20
N LEU A 80 21.46 -2.93 2.07
CA LEU A 80 20.76 -2.09 3.04
C LEU A 80 19.67 -1.24 2.37
N TRP A 81 20.03 -0.51 1.30
CA TRP A 81 19.08 0.37 0.63
C TRP A 81 17.97 -0.37 -0.11
N GLN A 82 18.24 -1.57 -0.63
CA GLN A 82 17.21 -2.42 -1.23
C GLN A 82 16.19 -2.90 -0.18
N VAL A 83 16.65 -3.34 0.99
CA VAL A 83 15.76 -3.72 2.09
C VAL A 83 14.98 -2.51 2.60
N VAL A 84 15.61 -1.34 2.73
CA VAL A 84 14.91 -0.09 3.09
C VAL A 84 13.83 0.29 2.06
N LYS A 85 14.10 0.10 0.76
CA LYS A 85 13.11 0.32 -0.31
C LYS A 85 11.89 -0.59 -0.11
N LEU A 86 12.11 -1.87 0.18
CA LEU A 86 11.05 -2.84 0.47
C LEU A 86 10.23 -2.46 1.71
N ILE A 87 10.90 -2.08 2.80
CA ILE A 87 10.23 -1.63 4.03
C ILE A 87 9.31 -0.44 3.73
N LYS A 88 9.79 0.55 2.97
CA LYS A 88 9.00 1.74 2.60
C LYS A 88 7.76 1.41 1.78
N ILE A 89 7.87 0.51 0.80
CA ILE A 89 6.72 0.07 -0.01
C ILE A 89 5.69 -0.63 0.89
N ARG A 90 6.15 -1.49 1.81
CA ARG A 90 5.28 -2.20 2.75
C ARG A 90 4.63 -1.28 3.77
N GLU A 91 5.34 -0.26 4.24
CA GLU A 91 4.78 0.77 5.11
C GLU A 91 3.69 1.58 4.39
N TYR A 92 3.93 1.96 3.13
CA TYR A 92 2.91 2.62 2.31
C TYR A 92 1.66 1.74 2.15
N ALA A 93 1.84 0.46 1.78
CA ALA A 93 0.74 -0.49 1.68
C ALA A 93 0.01 -0.69 3.01
N TRP A 94 0.73 -0.73 4.13
CA TRP A 94 0.16 -0.83 5.47
C TRP A 94 -0.73 0.37 5.79
N HIS A 95 -0.29 1.59 5.46
CA HIS A 95 -1.12 2.78 5.62
C HIS A 95 -2.40 2.70 4.78
N GLN A 96 -2.31 2.28 3.51
CA GLN A 96 -3.48 2.10 2.65
C GLN A 96 -4.46 1.04 3.18
N PHE A 97 -3.95 -0.03 3.78
CA PHE A 97 -4.77 -1.04 4.45
C PHE A 97 -5.48 -0.47 5.69
N ARG A 98 -4.76 0.29 6.52
CA ARG A 98 -5.31 0.91 7.73
C ARG A 98 -6.39 1.95 7.43
N THR A 99 -6.34 2.62 6.28
CA THR A 99 -7.36 3.58 5.83
C THR A 99 -8.51 2.93 5.06
N GLY A 100 -8.45 1.62 4.80
CA GLY A 100 -9.46 0.89 4.03
C GLY A 100 -9.38 1.15 2.51
N THR A 101 -8.30 1.76 2.03
CA THR A 101 -8.04 1.92 0.60
C THR A 101 -7.59 0.58 -0.01
N LEU A 102 -6.76 -0.17 0.72
CA LEU A 102 -6.35 -1.51 0.33
C LEU A 102 -7.22 -2.54 1.06
N ASP A 103 -7.76 -3.52 0.32
CA ASP A 103 -8.56 -4.58 0.92
C ASP A 103 -7.70 -5.64 1.63
N GLY A 104 -8.36 -6.50 2.42
CA GLY A 104 -7.69 -7.52 3.21
C GLY A 104 -6.97 -8.57 2.35
N GLU A 105 -7.56 -8.99 1.23
CA GLU A 105 -6.98 -9.99 0.33
C GLU A 105 -5.68 -9.48 -0.34
N SER A 106 -5.69 -8.23 -0.81
CA SER A 106 -4.49 -7.60 -1.38
C SER A 106 -3.42 -7.40 -0.31
N TRP A 107 -3.82 -7.02 0.91
CA TRP A 107 -2.91 -6.87 2.03
C TRP A 107 -2.25 -8.20 2.44
N GLU A 108 -3.03 -9.29 2.52
CA GLU A 108 -2.51 -10.63 2.80
C GLU A 108 -1.51 -11.07 1.73
N THR A 109 -1.80 -10.83 0.45
CA THR A 109 -0.89 -11.14 -0.66
C THR A 109 0.44 -10.39 -0.54
N LEU A 110 0.40 -9.09 -0.22
CA LEU A 110 1.61 -8.27 -0.09
C LEU A 110 2.45 -8.65 1.14
N THR A 111 1.80 -9.11 2.21
CA THR A 111 2.47 -9.51 3.45
C THR A 111 2.99 -10.95 3.43
N ALA A 112 2.41 -11.83 2.60
CA ALA A 112 2.86 -13.21 2.44
C ALA A 112 4.33 -13.33 1.98
N ALA A 113 4.86 -12.30 1.30
CA ALA A 113 6.25 -12.27 0.86
C ALA A 113 7.25 -11.81 1.95
N LEU A 114 6.77 -11.24 3.07
CA LEU A 114 7.64 -10.70 4.12
C LEU A 114 8.57 -11.76 4.73
N PRO A 115 8.12 -12.98 5.09
CA PRO A 115 9.00 -14.02 5.59
C PRO A 115 10.20 -14.30 4.68
N THR A 116 9.97 -14.33 3.36
CA THR A 116 11.00 -14.59 2.37
C THR A 116 11.99 -13.44 2.24
N ILE A 117 11.50 -12.20 2.21
CA ILE A 117 12.35 -10.99 2.13
C ILE A 117 13.25 -10.86 3.36
N PHE A 118 12.73 -11.20 4.54
CA PHE A 118 13.43 -11.07 5.82
C PHE A 118 13.96 -12.41 6.36
N ALA A 119 14.21 -13.37 5.47
CA ALA A 119 14.67 -14.70 5.83
C ALA A 119 16.07 -14.69 6.47
N THR A 120 16.93 -13.74 6.10
CA THR A 120 18.30 -13.60 6.62
C THR A 120 18.35 -12.71 7.86
N ARG A 121 19.28 -12.98 8.79
CA ARG A 121 19.52 -12.10 9.95
C ARG A 121 19.94 -10.71 9.51
N ARG A 122 20.70 -10.63 8.42
CA ARG A 122 21.12 -9.35 7.82
C ARG A 122 19.94 -8.50 7.38
N ALA A 123 18.94 -9.07 6.68
CA ALA A 123 17.75 -8.34 6.29
C ALA A 123 16.95 -7.86 7.52
N ARG A 124 16.84 -8.70 8.56
CA ARG A 124 16.16 -8.33 9.81
C ARG A 124 16.86 -7.21 10.57
N ALA A 125 18.19 -7.17 10.57
CA ALA A 125 18.97 -6.12 11.23
C ALA A 125 18.67 -4.72 10.66
N VAL A 126 18.23 -4.62 9.40
CA VAL A 126 17.82 -3.35 8.80
C VAL A 126 16.62 -2.72 9.54
N LEU A 127 15.76 -3.55 10.18
CA LEU A 127 14.63 -3.06 10.97
C LEU A 127 15.06 -2.30 12.23
N ASP A 128 16.28 -2.52 12.72
CA ASP A 128 16.81 -1.78 13.88
C ASP A 128 17.34 -0.41 13.48
N PHE A 129 17.70 -0.23 12.20
CA PHE A 129 18.09 1.05 11.63
C PHE A 129 16.90 1.89 11.14
N TYR A 130 15.81 1.23 10.71
CA TYR A 130 14.68 1.92 10.11
C TYR A 130 13.85 2.71 11.13
N THR A 131 13.64 4.01 10.88
CA THR A 131 12.99 4.97 11.79
C THR A 131 11.57 5.38 11.38
N GLY A 132 10.87 4.56 10.59
CA GLY A 132 9.50 4.85 10.15
C GLY A 132 8.44 4.73 11.26
N ASN A 133 7.17 4.60 10.84
CA ASN A 133 6.01 4.51 11.71
C ASN A 133 6.16 3.36 12.73
N GLN A 134 5.97 3.67 14.01
CA GLN A 134 6.21 2.73 15.10
C GLN A 134 5.20 1.57 15.13
N ASP A 135 3.93 1.82 14.79
CA ASP A 135 2.91 0.77 14.75
C ASP A 135 3.18 -0.21 13.60
N PHE A 136 3.63 0.30 12.46
CA PHE A 136 4.08 -0.53 11.35
C PHE A 136 5.30 -1.37 11.75
N MET A 137 6.26 -0.79 12.47
CA MET A 137 7.43 -1.53 12.95
C MET A 137 7.07 -2.61 13.97
N LEU A 138 6.09 -2.36 14.85
CA LEU A 138 5.54 -3.39 15.74
C LEU A 138 4.87 -4.52 14.96
N PHE A 139 4.10 -4.17 13.93
CA PHE A 139 3.50 -5.17 13.02
C PHE A 139 4.57 -6.02 12.34
N MET A 140 5.61 -5.40 11.77
CA MET A 140 6.73 -6.09 11.13
C MET A 140 7.44 -7.04 12.09
N ARG A 141 7.78 -6.56 13.30
CA ARG A 141 8.45 -7.40 14.32
C ARG A 141 7.58 -8.57 14.75
N LYS A 142 6.25 -8.38 14.86
CA LYS A 142 5.32 -9.46 15.17
C LYS A 142 5.27 -10.51 14.05
N GLN A 143 5.21 -10.09 12.78
CA GLN A 143 5.16 -11.00 11.64
C GLN A 143 6.43 -11.83 11.47
N LEU A 144 7.56 -11.29 11.90
CA LEU A 144 8.87 -11.91 11.71
C LEU A 144 9.38 -12.64 12.97
N ALA A 145 8.58 -12.69 14.04
CA ALA A 145 8.99 -13.25 15.34
C ALA A 145 9.30 -14.75 15.29
N ASP A 146 8.62 -15.50 14.41
CA ASP A 146 8.73 -16.96 14.31
C ASP A 146 9.78 -17.41 13.29
N LEU A 147 10.52 -16.47 12.67
CA LEU A 147 11.58 -16.82 11.74
C LEU A 147 12.84 -17.31 12.48
N PRO A 148 13.50 -18.36 11.96
CA PRO A 148 14.72 -18.92 12.55
C PRO A 148 15.91 -17.96 12.49
#